data_AF-X1CAE4-F1
#
_entry.id   AF-X1CAE4-F1
#
_cell.length_a   1.000
_cell.length_b   1.000
_cell.length_c   1.000
_cell.angle_alpha   90.00
_cell.angle_beta   90.00
_cell.angle_gamma   90.00
#
_symmetry.space_group_name_H-M   'P 1'
#
loop_
_entity.id
_entity.type
_entity.pdbx_description
1 polymer ?
#
loop_
_entity_poly.entity_id
_entity_poly.type
_entity_poly.pdbx_seq_one_letter_code
_entity_poly.pdbx_strand_id
1 'polypeptide(L)'
;MKDIRKKLEITDTALKAVNDFLLNEKNPLINDLLTIIDKYGGVEEINKKAEEASKIENLLEKLKKKKPEYVKDIEWLITQRDNNSFISITDYRKKILGEKASEMTFDEDFAITLELSSCQYFPFLMDMVRDAVENQTIVPGRIIRVRYMKEQEE
;
A
#
# COMPACT_ATOMS: atom_id res chain seq x y z
N MET A 1 36.34 -24.97 13.21
CA MET A 1 35.35 -24.41 12.26
C MET A 1 35.08 -25.29 11.03
N LYS A 2 36.10 -25.81 10.31
CA LYS A 2 35.88 -26.69 9.15
C LYS A 2 34.99 -27.92 9.45
N ASP A 3 35.11 -28.49 10.65
CA ASP A 3 34.36 -29.67 11.07
C ASP A 3 32.86 -29.40 11.35
N ILE A 4 32.52 -28.20 11.83
CA ILE A 4 31.12 -27.79 12.03
C ILE A 4 30.44 -27.50 10.68
N ARG A 5 31.16 -26.95 9.70
CA ARG A 5 30.61 -26.70 8.35
C ARG A 5 30.23 -28.01 7.63
N LYS A 6 30.97 -29.11 7.87
CA LYS A 6 30.61 -30.44 7.31
C LYS A 6 29.28 -30.96 7.84
N LYS A 7 28.85 -30.57 9.05
CA LYS A 7 27.54 -30.97 9.59
C LYS A 7 26.36 -30.26 8.92
N LEU A 8 26.62 -29.23 8.12
CA LEU A 8 25.59 -28.53 7.33
C LEU A 8 25.36 -29.21 5.97
N GLU A 9 26.19 -30.20 5.61
CA GLU A 9 26.06 -30.94 4.35
C GLU A 9 24.77 -31.77 4.35
N ILE A 10 23.90 -31.49 3.38
CA ILE A 10 22.71 -32.30 3.13
C ILE A 10 23.13 -33.46 2.25
N THR A 11 23.08 -34.68 2.81
CA THR A 11 23.48 -35.89 2.07
C THR A 11 22.58 -36.15 0.87
N ASP A 12 23.14 -36.75 -0.18
CA ASP A 12 22.37 -37.17 -1.37
C ASP A 12 21.20 -38.09 -1.02
N THR A 13 21.35 -38.94 -0.01
CA THR A 13 20.27 -39.82 0.46
C THR A 13 19.10 -39.03 1.04
N ALA A 14 19.38 -37.98 1.82
CA ALA A 14 18.35 -37.11 2.37
C ALA A 14 17.64 -36.32 1.26
N LEU A 15 18.41 -35.76 0.31
CA LEU A 15 17.86 -35.10 -0.89
C LEU A 15 16.96 -36.04 -1.70
N LYS A 16 17.42 -37.28 -1.93
CA LYS A 16 16.63 -38.30 -2.62
C LYS A 16 15.34 -38.62 -1.87
N ALA A 17 15.38 -38.79 -0.56
CA ALA A 17 14.19 -39.08 0.23
C ALA A 17 13.16 -37.94 0.16
N VAL A 18 13.60 -36.68 0.17
CA VAL A 18 12.73 -35.51 -0.02
C VAL A 18 12.09 -35.51 -1.41
N ASN A 19 12.89 -35.72 -2.46
CA ASN A 19 12.37 -35.77 -3.83
C ASN A 19 11.40 -36.94 -4.04
N ASP A 20 11.74 -38.14 -3.55
CA ASP A 20 10.88 -39.32 -3.61
C ASP A 20 9.54 -39.05 -2.91
N PHE A 21 9.52 -38.30 -1.80
CA PHE A 21 8.28 -37.91 -1.12
C PHE A 21 7.46 -36.88 -1.90
N LEU A 22 8.10 -35.80 -2.37
CA LEU A 22 7.43 -34.68 -3.05
C LEU A 22 6.91 -35.06 -4.45
N LEU A 23 7.61 -35.94 -5.16
CA LEU A 23 7.29 -36.34 -6.54
C LEU A 23 6.46 -37.63 -6.63
N ASN A 24 6.15 -38.28 -5.51
CA ASN A 24 5.33 -39.48 -5.52
C ASN A 24 3.87 -39.13 -5.86
N GLU A 25 3.43 -39.53 -7.05
CA GLU A 25 2.06 -39.32 -7.56
C GLU A 25 0.96 -39.91 -6.66
N LYS A 26 1.29 -40.88 -5.80
CA LYS A 26 0.37 -41.49 -4.83
C LYS A 26 0.38 -40.81 -3.47
N ASN A 27 1.12 -39.70 -3.30
CA ASN A 27 1.19 -38.98 -2.04
C ASN A 27 -0.06 -38.10 -1.84
N PRO A 28 -0.98 -38.46 -0.93
CA PRO A 28 -2.22 -37.71 -0.75
C PRO A 28 -1.98 -36.27 -0.29
N LEU A 29 -0.94 -36.01 0.51
CA LEU A 29 -0.67 -34.66 1.02
C LEU A 29 -0.27 -33.68 -0.09
N ILE A 30 0.55 -34.14 -1.04
CA ILE A 30 0.97 -33.32 -2.17
C ILE A 30 -0.21 -33.12 -3.14
N ASN A 31 -0.98 -34.18 -3.39
CA ASN A 31 -2.15 -34.09 -4.27
C ASN A 31 -3.24 -33.16 -3.71
N ASP A 32 -3.49 -33.21 -2.40
CA ASP A 32 -4.44 -32.30 -1.73
C ASP A 32 -3.94 -30.85 -1.79
N LEU A 33 -2.64 -30.62 -1.58
CA LEU A 33 -2.03 -29.30 -1.74
C LEU A 33 -2.17 -28.76 -3.16
N LEU A 34 -1.85 -29.58 -4.17
CA LEU A 34 -2.00 -29.21 -5.58
C LEU A 34 -3.46 -28.91 -5.93
N THR A 35 -4.40 -29.68 -5.40
CA THR A 35 -5.85 -29.42 -5.57
C THR A 35 -6.26 -28.05 -5.01
N ILE A 36 -5.71 -27.66 -3.85
CA ILE A 36 -5.94 -26.33 -3.27
C ILE A 36 -5.34 -25.23 -4.17
N ILE A 37 -4.11 -25.44 -4.66
CA ILE A 37 -3.43 -24.50 -5.57
C ILE A 37 -4.23 -24.34 -6.86
N ASP A 38 -4.70 -25.43 -7.47
CA ASP A 38 -5.52 -25.38 -8.69
C ASP A 38 -6.85 -24.65 -8.45
N LYS A 39 -7.48 -24.88 -7.29
CA LYS A 39 -8.76 -24.23 -6.95
C LYS A 39 -8.63 -22.72 -6.76
N TYR A 40 -7.59 -22.24 -6.09
CA TYR A 40 -7.46 -20.83 -5.73
C TYR A 40 -6.52 -20.05 -6.66
N GLY A 41 -5.70 -20.76 -7.43
CA GLY A 41 -4.61 -20.25 -8.24
C GLY A 41 -3.27 -20.34 -7.51
N GLY A 42 -2.21 -20.63 -8.28
CA GLY A 42 -0.83 -20.53 -7.79
C GLY A 42 -0.38 -19.09 -7.55
N VAL A 43 0.90 -18.91 -7.22
CA VAL A 43 1.48 -17.60 -6.89
C VAL A 43 1.22 -16.55 -7.98
N GLU A 44 1.37 -16.92 -9.25
CA GLU A 44 1.13 -16.01 -10.37
C GLU A 44 -0.32 -15.52 -10.45
N GLU A 45 -1.29 -16.43 -10.30
CA GLU A 45 -2.70 -16.08 -10.34
C GLU A 45 -3.13 -15.29 -9.09
N ILE A 46 -2.56 -15.60 -7.92
CA ILE A 46 -2.75 -14.80 -6.70
C ILE A 46 -2.24 -13.37 -6.92
N ASN A 47 -1.03 -13.22 -7.47
CA ASN A 47 -0.44 -11.90 -7.74
C ASN A 47 -1.25 -11.13 -8.78
N LYS A 48 -1.68 -11.79 -9.86
CA LYS A 48 -2.54 -11.18 -10.89
C LYS A 48 -3.88 -10.70 -10.31
N LYS A 49 -4.53 -11.53 -9.48
CA LYS A 49 -5.77 -11.12 -8.78
C LYS A 49 -5.53 -9.96 -7.82
N ALA A 50 -4.39 -9.93 -7.13
CA ALA A 50 -4.03 -8.85 -6.23
C ALA A 50 -3.80 -7.54 -6.99
N GLU A 51 -3.06 -7.58 -8.11
CA GLU A 51 -2.83 -6.45 -8.99
C GLU A 51 -4.16 -5.91 -9.54
N GLU A 52 -5.01 -6.78 -10.08
CA GLU A 52 -6.32 -6.41 -10.57
C GLU A 52 -7.19 -5.79 -9.45
N ALA A 53 -7.21 -6.39 -8.27
CA ALA A 53 -7.97 -5.88 -7.13
C ALA A 53 -7.44 -4.55 -6.58
N SER A 54 -6.19 -4.19 -6.87
CA SER A 54 -5.53 -2.94 -6.45
C SER A 54 -5.81 -1.77 -7.40
N LYS A 55 -6.32 -2.04 -8.60
CA LYS A 55 -6.71 -1.00 -9.56
C LYS A 55 -7.79 -0.07 -8.98
N ILE A 56 -7.63 1.23 -9.19
CA ILE A 56 -8.47 2.26 -8.57
C ILE A 56 -9.94 2.10 -8.97
N GLU A 57 -10.22 1.70 -10.21
CA GLU A 57 -11.55 1.48 -10.75
C GLU A 57 -12.26 0.36 -9.98
N ASN A 58 -11.55 -0.75 -9.75
CA ASN A 58 -12.06 -1.89 -9.01
C ASN A 58 -12.27 -1.57 -7.53
N LEU A 59 -11.40 -0.74 -6.93
CA LEU A 59 -11.55 -0.26 -5.57
C LEU A 59 -12.76 0.69 -5.41
N LEU A 60 -12.96 1.60 -6.37
CA LEU A 60 -14.09 2.52 -6.40
C LEU A 60 -15.42 1.77 -6.55
N GLU A 61 -15.49 0.76 -7.43
CA GLU A 61 -16.69 -0.07 -7.58
C GLU A 61 -17.03 -0.86 -6.31
N LYS A 62 -16.02 -1.34 -5.58
CA LYS A 62 -16.23 -1.95 -4.25
C LYS A 62 -16.71 -0.93 -3.22
N LEU A 63 -16.13 0.27 -3.22
CA LEU A 63 -16.51 1.35 -2.31
C LEU A 63 -17.94 1.80 -2.55
N LYS A 64 -18.34 1.97 -3.81
CA LYS A 64 -19.70 2.36 -4.24
C LYS A 64 -20.79 1.47 -3.65
N LYS A 65 -20.52 0.16 -3.53
CA LYS A 65 -21.45 -0.81 -2.94
C LYS A 65 -21.58 -0.68 -1.41
N LYS A 66 -20.58 -0.11 -0.73
CA LYS A 66 -20.54 -0.01 0.74
C LYS A 66 -20.85 1.39 1.27
N LYS A 67 -20.28 2.41 0.64
CA LYS A 67 -20.26 3.83 1.04
C LYS A 67 -20.26 4.73 -0.20
N PRO A 68 -21.38 4.81 -0.94
CA PRO A 68 -21.47 5.60 -2.16
C PRO A 68 -21.18 7.09 -1.95
N GLU A 69 -21.37 7.62 -0.74
CA GLU A 69 -21.03 8.99 -0.36
C GLU A 69 -19.53 9.30 -0.57
N TYR A 70 -18.64 8.37 -0.21
CA TYR A 70 -17.20 8.57 -0.31
C TYR A 70 -16.67 8.45 -1.74
N VAL A 71 -17.42 7.82 -2.64
CA VAL A 71 -17.04 7.76 -4.06
C VAL A 71 -17.02 9.17 -4.66
N LYS A 72 -18.02 9.99 -4.36
CA LYS A 72 -18.10 11.37 -4.84
C LYS A 72 -16.92 12.22 -4.34
N ASP A 73 -16.53 12.02 -3.09
CA ASP A 73 -15.37 12.70 -2.50
C ASP A 73 -14.07 12.30 -3.19
N ILE A 74 -13.88 11.01 -3.49
CA ILE A 74 -12.69 10.54 -4.22
C ILE A 74 -12.68 11.06 -5.67
N GLU A 75 -13.82 11.03 -6.37
CA GLU A 75 -13.94 11.58 -7.73
C GLU A 75 -13.62 13.09 -7.77
N TRP A 76 -14.09 13.83 -6.76
CA TRP A 76 -13.73 15.23 -6.59
C TRP A 76 -12.23 15.41 -6.36
N LEU A 77 -11.61 14.58 -5.50
CA LEU A 77 -10.18 14.63 -5.22
C LEU A 77 -9.33 14.32 -6.45
N ILE A 78 -9.71 13.31 -7.24
CA ILE A 78 -9.07 12.99 -8.53
C ILE A 78 -9.13 14.22 -9.45
N THR A 79 -10.28 14.88 -9.53
CA THR A 79 -10.43 16.09 -10.36
C THR A 79 -9.51 17.22 -9.88
N GLN A 80 -9.37 17.44 -8.57
CA GLN A 80 -8.46 18.48 -8.05
C GLN A 80 -6.99 18.15 -8.32
N ARG A 81 -6.62 16.87 -8.21
CA ARG A 81 -5.27 16.40 -8.57
C ARG A 81 -5.00 16.66 -10.06
N ASP A 82 -5.91 16.25 -10.93
CA ASP A 82 -5.72 16.34 -12.39
C ASP A 82 -5.70 17.78 -12.89
N ASN A 83 -6.39 18.68 -12.18
CA ASN A 83 -6.35 20.12 -12.44
C ASN A 83 -5.13 20.84 -11.82
N ASN A 84 -4.25 20.13 -11.11
CA ASN A 84 -3.17 20.71 -10.31
C ASN A 84 -3.66 21.81 -9.34
N SER A 85 -4.81 21.61 -8.69
CA SER A 85 -5.43 22.61 -7.80
C SER A 85 -4.68 22.83 -6.47
N PHE A 86 -3.80 21.90 -6.10
CA PHE A 86 -3.01 22.00 -4.87
C PHE A 86 -1.79 22.89 -5.06
N ILE A 87 -1.50 23.71 -4.05
CA ILE A 87 -0.30 24.54 -4.05
C ILE A 87 0.98 23.67 -4.05
N SER A 88 1.97 24.06 -4.85
CA SER A 88 3.29 23.43 -4.80
C SER A 88 4.05 23.83 -3.53
N ILE A 89 5.03 23.03 -3.08
CA ILE A 89 5.87 23.41 -1.94
C ILE A 89 6.62 24.71 -2.22
N THR A 90 7.08 24.93 -3.46
CA THR A 90 7.75 26.17 -3.89
C THR A 90 6.83 27.37 -3.75
N ASP A 91 5.60 27.27 -4.29
CA ASP A 91 4.63 28.37 -4.23
C ASP A 91 4.15 28.62 -2.80
N TYR A 92 4.02 27.56 -2.00
CA TYR A 92 3.67 27.69 -0.59
C TYR A 92 4.78 28.41 0.20
N ARG A 93 6.05 28.04 -0.01
CA ARG A 93 7.20 28.75 0.58
C ARG A 93 7.19 30.23 0.17
N LYS A 94 6.93 30.53 -1.10
CA LYS A 94 6.81 31.92 -1.59
C LYS A 94 5.62 32.66 -0.98
N LYS A 95 4.47 32.01 -0.82
CA LYS A 95 3.28 32.58 -0.17
C LYS A 95 3.55 32.99 1.28
N ILE A 96 4.31 32.19 2.03
CA ILE A 96 4.61 32.45 3.44
C ILE A 96 5.79 33.41 3.63
N LEU A 97 6.86 33.25 2.86
CA LEU A 97 8.13 33.95 3.07
C LEU A 97 8.37 35.11 2.09
N GLY A 98 7.52 35.26 1.06
CA GLY A 98 7.70 36.24 0.00
C GLY A 98 8.97 35.99 -0.83
N GLU A 99 9.61 37.06 -1.29
CA GLU A 99 10.82 37.00 -2.12
C GLU A 99 12.00 36.29 -1.44
N LYS A 100 12.05 36.31 -0.09
CA LYS A 100 13.07 35.62 0.70
C LYS A 100 13.10 34.12 0.45
N ALA A 101 11.99 33.52 0.02
CA ALA A 101 11.94 32.10 -0.31
C ALA A 101 12.99 31.71 -1.36
N SER A 102 13.33 32.61 -2.28
CA SER A 102 14.29 32.36 -3.37
C SER A 102 15.76 32.47 -2.93
N GLU A 103 16.02 33.17 -1.82
CA GLU A 103 17.35 33.40 -1.26
C GLU A 103 17.72 32.36 -0.18
N MET A 104 16.75 31.58 0.27
CA MET A 104 16.90 30.60 1.34
C MET A 104 17.18 29.21 0.79
N THR A 105 18.15 28.52 1.40
CA THR A 105 18.33 27.08 1.23
C THR A 105 17.56 26.37 2.34
N PHE A 106 16.65 25.48 1.98
CA PHE A 106 15.91 24.65 2.93
C PHE A 106 16.68 23.35 3.11
N ASP A 107 17.02 23.02 4.35
CA ASP A 107 17.57 21.72 4.72
C ASP A 107 16.44 20.68 4.69
N GLU A 108 16.57 19.69 3.80
CA GLU A 108 15.59 18.62 3.64
C GLU A 108 16.05 17.29 4.25
N ASP A 109 17.26 17.25 4.85
CA ASP A 109 17.84 16.02 5.43
C ASP A 109 17.03 15.51 6.63
N PHE A 110 16.35 16.42 7.34
CA PHE A 110 15.50 16.10 8.50
C PHE A 110 14.06 16.61 8.35
N ALA A 111 13.55 16.64 7.12
CA ALA A 111 12.19 17.10 6.86
C ALA A 111 11.16 16.31 7.71
N ILE A 112 10.44 17.02 8.58
CA ILE A 112 9.38 16.42 9.40
C ILE A 112 8.26 15.97 8.47
N THR A 113 8.04 14.67 8.40
CA THR A 113 6.91 14.10 7.65
C THR A 113 5.69 14.06 8.56
N LEU A 114 4.67 14.83 8.21
CA LEU A 114 3.36 14.68 8.82
C LEU A 114 2.71 13.40 8.29
N GLU A 115 2.17 12.59 9.19
CA GLU A 115 1.51 11.33 8.88
C GLU A 115 0.10 11.30 9.47
N LEU A 116 -0.89 10.96 8.64
CA LEU A 116 -2.22 10.57 9.12
C LEU A 116 -2.22 9.07 9.39
N SER A 117 -2.39 8.65 10.64
CA SER A 117 -2.18 7.27 11.06
C SER A 117 -3.37 6.33 10.83
N SER A 118 -4.58 6.83 10.51
CA SER A 118 -5.71 5.95 10.20
C SER A 118 -6.68 6.53 9.17
N CYS A 119 -7.14 5.67 8.26
CA CYS A 119 -8.14 6.01 7.24
C CYS A 119 -9.57 6.12 7.79
N GLN A 120 -9.82 5.74 9.05
CA GLN A 120 -11.14 5.99 9.68
C GLN A 120 -11.47 7.49 9.76
N TYR A 121 -10.45 8.34 9.64
CA TYR A 121 -10.58 9.79 9.54
C TYR A 121 -10.79 10.29 8.11
N PHE A 122 -11.30 9.45 7.18
CA PHE A 122 -11.51 9.84 5.79
C PHE A 122 -12.34 11.14 5.63
N PRO A 123 -13.43 11.37 6.38
CA PRO A 123 -14.12 12.67 6.33
C PRO A 123 -13.22 13.86 6.69
N PHE A 124 -12.42 13.74 7.75
CA PHE A 124 -11.48 14.80 8.15
C PHE A 124 -10.34 15.00 7.14
N LEU A 125 -9.91 13.92 6.47
CA LEU A 125 -9.00 14.02 5.34
C LEU A 125 -9.63 14.88 4.24
N MET A 126 -10.90 14.65 3.91
CA MET A 126 -11.59 15.45 2.90
C MET A 126 -11.75 16.92 3.32
N ASP A 127 -12.05 17.20 4.58
CA ASP A 127 -12.12 18.58 5.09
C ASP A 127 -10.76 19.30 4.94
N MET A 128 -9.67 18.66 5.38
CA MET A 128 -8.32 19.19 5.26
C MET A 128 -7.91 19.42 3.80
N VAL A 129 -8.27 18.49 2.91
CA VAL A 129 -7.93 18.56 1.48
C VAL A 129 -8.74 19.66 0.78
N ARG A 130 -10.02 19.83 1.15
CA ARG A 130 -10.86 20.94 0.67
C ARG A 130 -10.30 22.29 1.12
N ASP A 131 -9.93 22.42 2.39
CA ASP A 131 -9.23 23.59 2.91
C ASP A 131 -7.92 23.86 2.17
N ALA A 132 -7.12 22.82 1.90
CA ALA A 132 -5.86 22.96 1.18
C ALA A 132 -6.03 23.49 -0.25
N VAL A 133 -7.09 23.08 -0.94
CA VAL A 133 -7.42 23.61 -2.27
C VAL A 133 -7.90 25.05 -2.19
N GLU A 134 -8.84 25.35 -1.28
CA GLU A 134 -9.44 26.68 -1.15
C GLU A 134 -8.43 27.72 -0.65
N ASN A 135 -7.77 27.40 0.46
CA ASN A 135 -6.89 28.30 1.18
C ASN A 135 -5.42 28.12 0.81
N GLN A 136 -5.10 27.25 -0.15
CA GLN A 136 -3.74 27.01 -0.64
C GLN A 136 -2.79 26.70 0.54
N THR A 137 -3.20 25.74 1.38
CA THR A 137 -2.42 25.20 2.52
C THR A 137 -1.77 23.87 2.13
N ILE A 138 -0.89 23.35 2.98
CA ILE A 138 -0.20 22.07 2.73
C ILE A 138 -0.93 20.90 3.37
N VAL A 139 -0.84 19.73 2.74
CA VAL A 139 -1.34 18.46 3.28
C VAL A 139 -0.18 17.54 3.67
N PRO A 140 -0.36 16.65 4.66
CA PRO A 140 0.60 15.59 4.98
C PRO A 140 0.98 14.76 3.75
N GLY A 141 2.28 14.57 3.53
CA GLY A 141 2.80 13.82 2.38
C GLY A 141 2.60 12.31 2.49
N ARG A 142 2.27 11.79 3.68
CA ARG A 142 1.98 10.37 3.89
C ARG A 142 0.69 10.20 4.68
N ILE A 143 -0.14 9.29 4.17
CA ILE A 143 -1.35 8.84 4.84
C ILE A 143 -1.18 7.34 5.00
N ILE A 144 -1.10 6.89 6.25
CA ILE A 144 -0.90 5.51 6.61
C ILE A 144 -2.23 4.94 7.05
N ARG A 145 -2.53 3.76 6.53
CA ARG A 145 -3.58 2.93 7.07
C ARG A 145 -2.99 2.03 8.13
N VAL A 146 -3.27 2.30 9.41
CA VAL A 146 -3.01 1.30 10.45
C VAL A 146 -3.85 0.04 10.20
N ARG A 147 -3.34 -1.09 10.70
CA ARG A 147 -3.97 -2.40 10.58
C ARG A 147 -5.41 -2.34 11.10
N TYR A 148 -6.30 -3.11 10.47
CA TYR A 148 -7.69 -3.26 10.88
C TYR A 148 -7.73 -3.77 12.33
N MET A 149 -7.98 -2.86 13.28
CA MET A 149 -8.19 -3.21 14.68
C MET A 149 -9.69 -3.40 14.89
N LYS A 150 -10.09 -4.53 15.48
CA LYS A 150 -11.50 -4.86 15.75
C LYS A 150 -12.15 -3.81 16.66
N GLU A 151 -11.33 -3.10 17.41
CA GLU A 151 -11.66 -1.99 18.29
C GLU A 151 -12.02 -0.68 17.54
N GLN A 152 -11.86 -0.62 16.22
CA GLN A 152 -12.17 0.56 15.38
C GLN A 152 -13.48 0.40 14.58
N GLU A 153 -14.36 -0.53 15.00
CA GLU A 153 -15.61 -0.86 14.29
C GLU A 153 -16.79 0.10 14.54
N GLU A 154 -16.62 1.16 15.33
CA GLU A 154 -17.63 2.22 15.56
C GLU A 154 -17.29 3.53 14.84
#